data_AF-A0A961NI53-F1
#
_entry.id   AF-A0A961NI53-F1
#
_cell.length_a   1.000
_cell.length_b   1.000
_cell.length_c   1.000
_cell.angle_alpha   90.00
_cell.angle_beta   90.00
_cell.angle_gamma   90.00
#
_symmetry.space_group_name_H-M   'P 1'
#
loop_
_entity.id
_entity.type
_entity.pdbx_description
1 polymer ?
#
loop_
_entity_poly.entity_id
_entity_poly.type
_entity_poly.pdbx_seq_one_letter_code
_entity_poly.pdbx_strand_id
1 'polypeptide(L)'
;MTQCAWMQANPEPAPGAIDRDYYFLDDHVQIQGQALLPPPRESVLVTGQDGNTKTVIHYLSLQERRKRCRDQAVRNGHTKWLSLTEADWQMQSEWDLRLGMNARGRWSECLDEAQIRGHFYDTPDTCRVVLLYACLPQNY
;
A
#
# COMPACT_ATOMS: atom_id res chain seq x y z
N MET A 1 -19.13 -35.93 6.75
CA MET A 1 -18.93 -34.91 5.71
C MET A 1 -19.46 -33.60 6.27
N THR A 2 -18.59 -32.78 6.84
CA THR A 2 -19.00 -31.55 7.56
C THR A 2 -18.56 -30.35 6.72
N GLN A 3 -19.54 -29.58 6.26
CA GLN A 3 -19.39 -28.43 5.37
C GLN A 3 -18.59 -27.29 6.02
N CYS A 4 -17.76 -26.66 5.19
CA CYS A 4 -16.96 -25.46 5.45
C CYS A 4 -17.83 -24.26 5.84
N ALA A 5 -17.61 -23.72 7.04
CA ALA A 5 -18.26 -22.50 7.56
C ALA A 5 -17.36 -21.26 7.42
N TRP A 6 -16.65 -21.10 6.30
CA TRP A 6 -15.67 -20.02 6.08
C TRP A 6 -16.24 -18.78 5.34
N MET A 7 -17.54 -18.51 5.47
CA MET A 7 -18.20 -17.36 4.83
C MET A 7 -19.02 -16.54 5.83
N GLN A 8 -18.50 -16.33 7.04
CA GLN A 8 -18.98 -15.20 7.83
C GLN A 8 -18.25 -13.96 7.34
N ALA A 9 -18.97 -13.16 6.56
CA ALA A 9 -18.57 -11.83 6.14
C ALA A 9 -18.01 -11.08 7.34
N ASN A 10 -16.73 -10.71 7.30
CA ASN A 10 -16.24 -9.69 8.24
C ASN A 10 -17.16 -8.48 8.06
N PRO A 11 -17.66 -7.89 9.15
CA PRO A 11 -18.53 -6.75 9.06
C PRO A 11 -17.82 -5.67 8.24
N GLU A 12 -18.46 -5.20 7.17
CA GLU A 12 -18.02 -4.00 6.50
C GLU A 12 -17.96 -2.90 7.57
N PRO A 13 -16.83 -2.19 7.71
CA PRO A 13 -16.69 -1.18 8.74
C PRO A 13 -17.78 -0.12 8.58
N ALA A 14 -18.44 0.24 9.69
CA ALA A 14 -19.49 1.25 9.70
C ALA A 14 -19.00 2.57 9.04
N PRO A 15 -19.89 3.40 8.48
CA PRO A 15 -19.50 4.62 7.75
C PRO A 15 -18.66 5.62 8.57
N GLY A 16 -18.71 5.57 9.91
CA GLY A 16 -17.88 6.37 10.82
C GLY A 16 -16.57 5.69 11.28
N ALA A 17 -16.34 4.43 10.88
CA ALA A 17 -15.10 3.69 11.11
C ALA A 17 -14.10 3.87 9.95
N ILE A 18 -14.38 4.78 9.01
CA ILE A 18 -13.48 5.05 7.88
C ILE A 18 -12.22 5.83 8.32
N ASP A 19 -12.19 6.38 9.55
CA ASP A 19 -11.08 7.20 10.05
C ASP A 19 -9.89 6.42 10.63
N ARG A 20 -9.99 5.11 10.86
CA ARG A 20 -8.87 4.34 11.41
C ARG A 20 -8.04 3.68 10.31
N ASP A 21 -6.77 4.06 10.28
CA ASP A 21 -5.76 3.53 9.36
C ASP A 21 -5.43 2.05 9.56
N TYR A 22 -5.72 1.50 10.74
CA TYR A 22 -5.45 0.10 11.07
C TYR A 22 -6.42 -0.48 12.10
N TYR A 23 -6.51 -1.81 12.11
CA TYR A 23 -7.28 -2.62 13.06
C TYR A 23 -6.47 -3.84 13.48
N PHE A 24 -6.32 -4.04 14.79
CA PHE A 24 -5.80 -5.29 15.36
C PHE A 24 -6.97 -6.25 15.56
N LEU A 25 -6.87 -7.43 14.96
CA LEU A 25 -7.83 -8.52 15.09
C LEU A 25 -7.09 -9.73 15.70
N ASP A 26 -7.84 -10.75 16.12
CA ASP A 26 -7.29 -11.87 16.89
C ASP A 26 -6.18 -12.65 16.14
N ASP A 27 -6.28 -12.72 14.82
CA ASP A 27 -5.42 -13.54 13.95
C ASP A 27 -4.66 -12.73 12.88
N HIS A 28 -4.97 -11.44 12.72
CA HIS A 28 -4.30 -10.59 11.73
C HIS A 28 -4.40 -9.10 12.07
N VAL A 29 -3.57 -8.30 11.40
CA VAL A 29 -3.68 -6.84 11.39
C VAL A 29 -4.19 -6.39 10.03
N GLN A 30 -5.27 -5.61 10.04
CA GLN A 30 -5.78 -4.96 8.85
C GLN A 30 -5.20 -3.55 8.75
N ILE A 31 -4.58 -3.21 7.62
CA ILE A 31 -4.05 -1.86 7.34
C ILE A 31 -4.74 -1.28 6.10
N GLN A 32 -5.09 0.00 6.18
CA GLN A 32 -5.58 0.78 5.05
C GLN A 32 -4.42 1.55 4.41
N GLY A 33 -4.01 1.09 3.22
CA GLY A 33 -3.08 1.81 2.36
C GLY A 33 -3.85 2.77 1.45
N GLN A 34 -3.39 4.02 1.33
CA GLN A 34 -4.03 5.03 0.48
C GLN A 34 -2.98 5.74 -0.36
N ALA A 35 -3.31 6.08 -1.60
CA ALA A 35 -2.45 6.88 -2.46
C ALA A 35 -3.28 7.81 -3.38
N LEU A 36 -2.63 8.88 -3.84
CA LEU A 36 -3.19 9.75 -4.86
C LEU A 36 -3.04 9.12 -6.24
N LEU A 37 -4.07 9.28 -7.06
CA LEU A 37 -4.04 8.90 -8.46
C LEU A 37 -3.06 9.85 -9.18
N PRO A 38 -2.02 9.32 -9.86
CA PRO A 38 -1.07 10.16 -10.58
C PRO A 38 -1.78 11.07 -11.59
N PRO A 39 -1.22 12.25 -11.93
CA PRO A 39 -1.81 13.11 -12.95
C PRO A 39 -1.82 12.42 -14.32
N PRO A 40 -2.72 12.79 -15.24
CA PRO A 40 -2.80 12.19 -16.59
C PRO A 40 -1.61 12.54 -17.49
N ARG A 41 -0.78 13.50 -17.09
CA ARG A 41 0.42 13.92 -17.79
C ARG A 41 1.57 14.10 -16.80
N GLU A 42 2.75 13.61 -17.16
CA GLU A 42 3.98 13.80 -16.40
C GLU A 42 5.09 14.31 -17.32
N SER A 43 5.94 15.19 -16.79
CA SER A 43 7.12 15.68 -17.48
C SER A 43 8.29 14.76 -17.17
N VAL A 44 8.79 14.05 -18.18
CA VAL A 44 9.94 13.15 -18.03
C VAL A 44 11.16 13.80 -18.66
N LEU A 45 12.26 13.85 -17.92
CA LEU A 45 13.55 14.26 -18.46
C LEU A 45 14.17 13.07 -19.19
N VAL A 46 14.41 13.23 -20.49
CA VAL A 46 15.06 12.22 -21.33
C VAL A 46 16.40 12.78 -21.75
N THR A 47 17.48 12.09 -21.37
CA THR A 47 18.84 12.41 -21.82
C THR A 47 19.14 11.61 -23.07
N GLY A 48 19.36 12.31 -24.18
CA GLY A 48 19.76 11.70 -25.45
C GLY A 48 21.19 11.17 -25.43
N GLN A 49 21.54 10.36 -26.44
CA GLN A 49 22.91 9.85 -26.61
C GLN A 49 23.96 10.95 -26.84
N ASP A 50 23.51 12.14 -27.24
CA ASP A 50 24.30 13.36 -27.41
C ASP A 50 24.51 14.15 -26.09
N GLY A 51 24.02 13.64 -24.96
CA GLY A 51 24.08 14.32 -23.66
C GLY A 51 23.06 15.44 -23.48
N ASN A 52 22.23 15.72 -24.50
CA ASN A 52 21.20 16.74 -24.40
C ASN A 52 20.00 16.21 -23.61
N THR A 53 19.56 16.97 -22.61
CA THR A 53 18.36 16.65 -21.84
C THR A 53 17.16 17.39 -22.42
N LYS A 54 16.10 16.67 -22.74
CA LYS A 54 14.82 17.23 -23.20
C LYS A 54 13.70 16.80 -22.27
N THR A 55 12.80 17.73 -21.99
CA THR A 55 11.55 17.42 -21.27
C THR A 55 10.52 16.91 -22.26
N VAL A 56 10.07 15.68 -22.09
CA VAL A 56 9.00 15.07 -22.89
C VAL A 56 7.75 14.97 -22.02
N ILE A 57 6.59 15.31 -22.58
CA ILE A 57 5.29 15.10 -21.92
C ILE A 57 4.89 13.65 -22.18
N HIS A 58 4.80 12.87 -21.11
CA HIS A 58 4.30 11.51 -21.14
C HIS A 58 2.85 11.50 -20.65
N TYR A 59 1.95 10.92 -21.45
CA TYR A 59 0.54 10.80 -21.12
C TYR A 59 0.25 9.40 -20.57
N LEU A 60 -0.27 9.34 -19.35
CA LEU A 60 -0.59 8.08 -18.68
C LEU A 60 -2.04 7.68 -18.97
N SER A 61 -2.24 6.44 -19.42
CA SER A 61 -3.58 5.88 -19.54
C SER A 61 -4.26 5.76 -18.17
N LEU A 62 -5.60 5.76 -18.12
CA LEU A 62 -6.32 5.56 -16.86
C LEU A 62 -5.93 4.24 -16.17
N GLN A 63 -5.75 3.17 -16.96
CA GLN A 63 -5.33 1.87 -16.44
C GLN A 63 -3.94 1.94 -15.78
N GLU A 64 -3.00 2.64 -16.40
CA GLU A 64 -1.65 2.81 -15.87
C GLU A 64 -1.63 3.65 -14.59
N ARG A 65 -2.38 4.76 -14.57
CA ARG A 65 -2.55 5.59 -13.37
C ARG A 65 -3.14 4.78 -12.23
N ARG A 66 -4.17 3.98 -12.51
CA ARG A 66 -4.84 3.10 -11.54
C ARG A 66 -3.90 2.02 -11.00
N LYS A 67 -3.04 1.45 -11.84
CA LYS A 67 -2.00 0.50 -11.44
C LYS A 67 -0.98 1.16 -10.52
N ARG A 68 -0.36 2.27 -10.96
CA ARG A 68 0.63 3.02 -10.16
C ARG A 68 0.05 3.46 -8.81
N CYS A 69 -1.19 3.93 -8.80
CA CYS A 69 -1.88 4.28 -7.56
C CYS A 69 -2.01 3.06 -6.63
N ARG A 70 -2.50 1.92 -7.14
CA ARG A 70 -2.63 0.69 -6.34
C ARG A 70 -1.28 0.28 -5.77
N ASP A 71 -0.23 0.25 -6.58
CA ASP A 71 1.11 -0.16 -6.15
C ASP A 71 1.64 0.76 -5.04
N GLN A 72 1.44 2.08 -5.18
CA GLN A 72 1.81 3.03 -4.13
C GLN A 72 0.92 2.90 -2.88
N ALA A 73 -0.37 2.62 -3.02
CA ALA A 73 -1.26 2.40 -1.88
C ALA A 73 -0.85 1.15 -1.09
N VAL A 74 -0.43 0.07 -1.78
CA VAL A 74 0.14 -1.13 -1.15
C VAL A 74 1.43 -0.77 -0.40
N ARG A 75 2.35 -0.04 -1.04
CA ARG A 75 3.59 0.42 -0.40
C ARG A 75 3.32 1.27 0.84
N ASN A 76 2.38 2.21 0.78
CA ASN A 76 1.96 3.01 1.92
C ASN A 76 1.33 2.16 3.03
N GLY A 77 0.64 1.08 2.68
CA GLY A 77 0.14 0.11 3.65
C GLY A 77 1.26 -0.69 4.33
N HIS A 78 2.33 -1.04 3.61
CA HIS A 78 3.52 -1.68 4.18
C HIS A 78 4.28 -0.75 5.12
N THR A 79 4.53 0.50 4.71
CA THR A 79 5.23 1.48 5.56
C THR A 79 4.43 1.78 6.82
N LYS A 80 3.10 1.86 6.74
CA LYS A 80 2.22 1.97 7.91
C LYS A 80 2.40 0.79 8.88
N TRP A 81 2.35 -0.45 8.38
CA TRP A 81 2.53 -1.64 9.22
C TRP A 81 3.90 -1.63 9.91
N LEU A 82 4.96 -1.31 9.17
CA LEU A 82 6.32 -1.23 9.71
C LEU A 82 6.48 -0.12 10.76
N SER A 83 5.80 1.02 10.59
CA SER A 83 5.79 2.09 11.60
C SER A 83 5.08 1.70 12.90
N LEU A 84 4.38 0.56 12.95
CA LEU A 84 3.76 0.02 14.16
C LEU A 84 4.66 -0.97 14.92
N THR A 85 5.80 -1.37 14.36
CA THR A 85 6.73 -2.31 15.03
C THR A 85 7.45 -1.64 16.20
N GLU A 86 7.64 -2.36 17.31
CA GLU A 86 8.18 -1.80 18.55
C GLU A 86 9.69 -1.52 18.46
N ALA A 87 10.43 -2.30 17.65
CA ALA A 87 11.88 -2.22 17.59
C ALA A 87 12.44 -1.02 16.82
N ASP A 88 11.63 -0.39 15.95
CA ASP A 88 12.10 0.65 15.04
C ASP A 88 10.93 1.59 14.69
N TRP A 89 10.46 2.36 15.69
CA TRP A 89 9.45 3.41 15.52
C TRP A 89 10.01 4.54 14.65
N GLN A 90 10.11 4.26 13.37
CA GLN A 90 10.53 5.16 12.33
C GLN A 90 9.30 5.78 11.68
N MET A 91 9.47 7.02 11.24
CA MET A 91 8.45 7.70 10.45
C MET A 91 8.19 6.92 9.16
N GLN A 92 6.94 6.93 8.69
CA GLN A 92 6.57 6.22 7.44
C GLN A 92 7.44 6.62 6.25
N SER A 93 7.97 7.85 6.22
CA SER A 93 8.89 8.34 5.19
C SER A 93 10.25 7.64 5.18
N GLU A 94 10.75 7.25 6.35
CA GLU A 94 12.02 6.49 6.46
C GLU A 94 11.82 5.06 5.97
N TRP A 95 10.70 4.44 6.34
CA TRP A 95 10.33 3.13 5.79
C TRP A 95 10.08 3.17 4.29
N ASP A 96 9.45 4.22 3.77
CA ASP A 96 9.29 4.39 2.33
C ASP A 96 10.65 4.40 1.64
N LEU A 97 11.60 5.23 2.12
CA LEU A 97 12.97 5.27 1.59
C LEU A 97 13.64 3.90 1.60
N ARG A 98 13.59 3.19 2.74
CA ARG A 98 14.20 1.86 2.89
C ARG A 98 13.60 0.83 1.94
N LEU A 99 12.27 0.77 1.84
CA LEU A 99 11.61 -0.12 0.89
C LEU A 99 11.93 0.25 -0.56
N GLY A 100 12.08 1.54 -0.86
CA GLY A 100 12.53 2.03 -2.17
C GLY A 100 13.96 1.59 -2.53
N MET A 101 14.78 1.30 -1.51
CA MET A 101 16.13 0.73 -1.65
C MET A 101 16.14 -0.81 -1.58
N ASN A 102 14.97 -1.47 -1.65
CA ASN A 102 14.82 -2.92 -1.50
C ASN A 102 15.40 -3.47 -0.17
N ALA A 103 15.32 -2.69 0.91
CA ALA A 103 15.69 -3.18 2.24
C ALA A 103 14.83 -4.40 2.62
N ARG A 104 15.46 -5.37 3.30
CA ARG A 104 14.80 -6.57 3.83
C ARG A 104 15.21 -6.80 5.28
N GLY A 105 14.27 -7.27 6.10
CA GLY A 105 14.48 -7.68 7.48
C GLY A 105 13.63 -8.89 7.87
N ARG A 106 13.55 -9.19 9.16
CA ARG A 106 12.70 -10.27 9.70
C ARG A 106 11.22 -10.09 9.34
N TRP A 107 10.78 -8.84 9.18
CA TRP A 107 9.43 -8.46 8.77
C TRP A 107 9.13 -8.73 7.28
N SER A 108 10.12 -9.00 6.43
CA SER A 108 9.91 -9.05 4.96
C SER A 108 8.93 -10.14 4.55
N GLU A 109 9.04 -11.32 5.16
CA GLU A 109 8.13 -12.45 4.89
C GLU A 109 6.68 -12.06 5.19
N CYS A 110 6.46 -11.29 6.27
CA CYS A 110 5.14 -10.79 6.60
C CYS A 110 4.55 -9.86 5.53
N LEU A 111 5.37 -9.01 4.92
CA LEU A 111 4.93 -8.12 3.85
C LEU A 111 4.66 -8.90 2.56
N ASP A 112 5.51 -9.87 2.24
CA ASP A 112 5.38 -10.72 1.06
C ASP A 112 4.12 -11.60 1.11
N GLU A 113 3.74 -12.07 2.30
CA GLU A 113 2.55 -12.88 2.54
C GLU A 113 1.27 -12.05 2.76
N ALA A 114 1.40 -10.72 2.85
CA ALA A 114 0.25 -9.84 3.11
C ALA A 114 -0.79 -9.94 1.99
N GLN A 115 -2.05 -10.12 2.37
CA GLN A 115 -3.13 -10.33 1.42
C GLN A 115 -3.90 -9.03 1.15
N ILE A 116 -4.14 -8.72 -0.13
CA ILE A 116 -5.02 -7.63 -0.53
C ILE A 116 -6.47 -8.16 -0.50
N ARG A 117 -7.26 -7.73 0.48
CA ARG A 117 -8.68 -8.11 0.59
C ARG A 117 -9.58 -7.29 -0.33
N GLY A 118 -9.22 -6.03 -0.55
CA GLY A 118 -10.03 -5.09 -1.33
C GLY A 118 -9.17 -3.98 -1.92
N HIS A 119 -9.63 -3.46 -3.06
CA HIS A 119 -9.08 -2.27 -3.69
C HIS A 119 -10.23 -1.38 -4.15
N PHE A 120 -10.12 -0.09 -3.87
CA PHE A 120 -11.15 0.90 -4.12
C PHE A 120 -10.52 2.10 -4.80
N TYR A 121 -11.24 2.70 -5.75
CA TYR A 121 -10.87 3.97 -6.35
C TYR A 121 -11.87 5.00 -5.82
N ASP A 122 -11.47 5.66 -4.74
CA ASP A 122 -12.31 6.62 -4.03
C ASP A 122 -12.25 7.98 -4.79
N THR A 123 -13.38 8.69 -4.85
CA THR A 123 -13.56 9.92 -5.67
C THR A 123 -12.81 11.14 -5.12
N PRO A 124 -12.30 12.06 -5.98
CA PRO A 124 -12.10 11.94 -7.44
C PRO A 124 -10.72 11.40 -7.85
N ASP A 125 -9.73 11.39 -6.96
CA ASP A 125 -8.32 11.17 -7.33
C ASP A 125 -7.53 10.35 -6.29
N THR A 126 -8.17 9.42 -5.59
CA THR A 126 -7.48 8.53 -4.64
C THR A 126 -7.75 7.07 -4.95
N CYS A 127 -6.85 6.21 -4.47
CA CYS A 127 -7.11 4.79 -4.36
C CYS A 127 -6.76 4.30 -2.96
N ARG A 128 -7.45 3.24 -2.58
CA ARG A 128 -7.31 2.62 -1.27
C ARG A 128 -7.19 1.11 -1.43
N VAL A 129 -6.33 0.50 -0.66
CA VAL A 129 -6.18 -0.95 -0.55
C VAL A 129 -6.33 -1.36 0.90
N VAL A 130 -6.93 -2.52 1.12
CA VAL A 130 -7.02 -3.15 2.43
C VAL A 130 -6.08 -4.33 2.45
N LEU A 131 -5.03 -4.23 3.26
CA LEU A 131 -4.03 -5.28 3.46
C LEU A 131 -4.31 -6.02 4.77
N LEU A 132 -4.19 -7.34 4.72
CA LEU A 132 -4.25 -8.22 5.89
C LEU A 132 -2.88 -8.83 6.12
N TYR A 133 -2.32 -8.64 7.30
CA TYR A 133 -1.05 -9.21 7.74
C TYR A 133 -1.33 -10.26 8.82
N ALA A 134 -0.96 -11.51 8.57
CA ALA A 134 -1.12 -12.58 9.57
C ALA A 134 -0.19 -12.40 10.79
N CYS A 135 0.85 -11.58 10.66
CA CYS A 135 1.81 -11.32 11.72
C CYS A 135 1.49 -10.01 12.45
N LEU A 136 1.77 -10.01 13.75
CA LEU A 136 1.57 -8.87 14.62
C LEU A 136 2.84 -7.99 14.65
N PRO A 137 2.73 -6.66 14.44
CA PRO A 137 3.87 -5.73 14.46
C PRO A 137 4.72 -5.80 15.72
N GLN A 138 4.13 -6.04 16.90
CA GLN A 138 4.87 -6.16 18.17
C GLN A 138 5.87 -7.32 18.22
N ASN A 139 5.81 -8.26 17.28
CA ASN A 139 6.76 -9.37 17.21
C ASN A 139 8.06 -9.01 16.47
N TYR A 140 8.19 -7.76 16.01
CA TYR A 140 9.27 -7.28 15.14
C TYR A 140 9.96 -6.01 15.64
#